data_AF-A0A5K0X5N8-F1
#
_entry.id   AF-A0A5K0X5N8-F1
#
_cell.length_a   1.000
_cell.length_b   1.000
_cell.length_c   1.000
_cell.angle_alpha   90.00
_cell.angle_beta   90.00
_cell.angle_gamma   90.00
#
_symmetry.space_group_name_H-M   'P 1'
#
loop_
_entity.id
_entity.type
_entity.pdbx_description
1 polymer ?
#
loop_
_entity_poly.entity_id
_entity_poly.type
_entity_poly.pdbx_seq_one_letter_code
_entity_poly.pdbx_strand_id
1 'polypeptide(L)'
;YTFKLIQKRIHCVRSEKGLNPILQLKKKEVKWLGFSAYIRALKKKQSRYKELLVHLRSRLQACSGATLSCELRYAVEDSHSSAFWKIKY
;
A
#
# COMPACT_ATOMS: atom_id res chain seq x y z
N TYR A 1 10.45 -1.44 6.91
CA TYR A 1 11.06 -2.28 5.86
C TYR A 1 10.66 -1.80 4.46
N THR A 2 9.38 -1.94 4.05
CA THR A 2 8.86 -1.52 2.73
C THR A 2 9.22 -0.10 2.31
N PHE A 3 9.07 0.88 3.21
CA PHE A 3 9.46 2.27 2.95
C PHE A 3 10.93 2.40 2.51
N LYS A 4 11.86 1.73 3.22
CA LYS A 4 13.29 1.74 2.88
C LYS A 4 13.55 1.05 1.53
N LEU A 5 12.82 -0.03 1.21
CA LEU A 5 12.94 -0.71 -0.07
C LEU A 5 12.49 0.18 -1.24
N ILE A 6 11.38 0.93 -1.07
CA ILE A 6 10.91 1.88 -2.08
C ILE A 6 11.96 2.96 -2.30
N GLN A 7 12.49 3.56 -1.23
CA GLN A 7 13.56 4.56 -1.33
C GLN A 7 14.81 4.01 -2.04
N LYS A 8 15.23 2.78 -1.70
CA LYS A 8 16.36 2.11 -2.36
C LYS A 8 16.11 1.92 -3.85
N ARG A 9 14.91 1.47 -4.24
CA ARG A 9 14.54 1.29 -5.66
C ARG A 9 14.50 2.61 -6.43
N ILE A 10 13.92 3.66 -5.86
CA ILE A 10 13.93 5.01 -6.46
C ILE A 10 15.36 5.46 -6.71
N HIS A 11 16.24 5.25 -5.73
CA HIS A 11 17.65 5.59 -5.86
C HIS A 11 18.35 4.80 -6.97
N CYS A 12 18.15 3.47 -7.04
CA CYS A 12 18.70 2.65 -8.12
C CYS A 12 18.21 3.11 -9.50
N VAL A 13 16.91 3.38 -9.66
CA VAL A 13 16.34 3.87 -10.92
C VAL A 13 16.98 5.20 -11.34
N ARG A 14 17.26 6.07 -10.37
CA ARG A 14 17.96 7.33 -10.63
C ARG A 14 19.37 7.12 -11.16
N SER A 15 20.10 6.20 -10.53
CA SER A 15 21.49 5.92 -10.91
C SER A 15 21.61 5.17 -12.24
N GLU A 16 20.71 4.21 -12.51
CA GLU A 16 20.82 3.30 -13.67
C GLU A 16 20.17 3.86 -14.94
N LYS A 17 19.07 4.61 -14.81
CA LYS A 17 18.26 5.05 -15.97
C LYS A 17 18.37 6.55 -16.25
N GLY A 18 19.10 7.30 -15.43
CA GLY A 18 19.12 8.78 -15.48
C GLY A 18 17.75 9.43 -15.25
N LEU A 19 16.76 8.65 -14.78
CA LEU A 19 15.41 9.13 -14.53
C LEU A 19 15.34 9.74 -13.12
N ASN A 20 14.64 10.85 -12.96
CA ASN A 20 14.39 11.44 -11.64
C ASN A 20 12.94 11.24 -11.21
N PRO A 21 12.51 10.01 -10.84
CA PRO A 21 11.14 9.81 -10.38
C PRO A 21 10.93 10.57 -9.06
N ILE A 22 10.10 11.61 -9.12
CA ILE A 22 9.69 12.40 -7.96
C ILE A 22 8.55 11.64 -7.26
N LEU A 23 8.89 10.60 -6.50
CA LEU A 23 7.92 9.90 -5.67
C LEU A 23 8.06 10.36 -4.21
N GLN A 24 7.29 11.38 -3.83
CA GLN A 24 7.27 11.93 -2.47
C GLN A 24 6.27 11.17 -1.58
N LEU A 25 6.52 9.89 -1.33
CA LEU A 25 5.72 9.12 -0.38
C LEU A 25 6.23 9.32 1.05
N LYS A 26 5.35 9.67 1.98
CA LYS A 26 5.63 9.67 3.41
C LYS A 26 5.60 8.25 3.95
N LYS A 27 6.36 7.99 5.02
CA LYS A 27 6.37 6.68 5.71
C LYS A 27 4.97 6.25 6.16
N LYS A 28 4.10 7.20 6.55
CA LYS A 28 2.71 6.94 6.94
C LYS A 28 1.87 6.47 5.75
N GLU A 29 2.05 7.06 4.57
CA GLU A 29 1.34 6.70 3.34
C GLU A 29 1.74 5.30 2.87
N VAL A 30 3.02 4.96 2.94
CA VAL A 30 3.49 3.59 2.63
C VAL A 30 2.93 2.57 3.62
N LYS A 31 2.81 2.92 4.91
CA LYS A 31 2.13 2.05 5.89
C LYS A 31 0.65 1.89 5.56
N TRP A 32 -0.02 2.97 5.20
CA TRP A 32 -1.43 2.96 4.83
C TRP A 32 -1.67 2.07 3.60
N LEU A 33 -0.88 2.22 2.53
CA LEU A 33 -0.92 1.36 1.35
C LEU A 33 -0.67 -0.11 1.71
N GLY A 34 0.31 -0.38 2.59
CA GLY A 34 0.59 -1.72 3.08
C GLY A 34 -0.60 -2.34 3.80
N PHE A 35 -1.21 -1.62 4.74
CA PHE A 35 -2.39 -2.10 5.47
C PHE A 35 -3.58 -2.34 4.54
N SER A 36 -3.83 -1.44 3.57
CA SER A 36 -4.89 -1.62 2.56
C SER A 36 -4.70 -2.91 1.76
N ALA A 37 -3.47 -3.19 1.31
CA ALA A 37 -3.15 -4.42 0.58
C ALA A 37 -3.33 -5.68 1.43
N TYR A 38 -2.88 -5.65 2.69
CA TYR A 38 -3.05 -6.77 3.64
C TYR A 38 -4.52 -7.05 3.94
N ILE A 39 -5.30 -6.02 4.23
CA ILE A 39 -6.74 -6.16 4.49
C ILE A 39 -7.41 -6.80 3.27
N ARG A 40 -7.08 -6.34 2.06
CA ARG A 40 -7.63 -6.89 0.82
C ARG A 40 -7.29 -8.38 0.64
N ALA A 41 -6.04 -8.77 0.87
CA ALA A 41 -5.61 -10.17 0.77
C ALA A 41 -6.29 -11.06 1.83
N LEU A 42 -6.35 -10.59 3.08
CA LEU A 42 -6.92 -11.34 4.19
C LEU A 42 -8.45 -11.41 4.14
N LYS A 43 -9.12 -10.45 3.51
CA LYS A 43 -10.58 -10.48 3.29
C LYS A 43 -11.00 -11.69 2.45
N LYS A 44 -10.15 -12.17 1.52
CA LYS A 44 -10.37 -13.44 0.80
C LYS A 44 -10.38 -14.68 1.72
N LYS A 45 -9.78 -14.57 2.90
CA LYS A 45 -9.67 -15.63 3.92
C LYS A 45 -10.30 -15.19 5.25
N GLN A 46 -11.37 -14.41 5.19
CA GLN A 46 -11.94 -13.70 6.35
C GLN A 46 -12.32 -14.61 7.52
N SER A 47 -12.80 -15.83 7.26
CA SER A 47 -13.16 -16.79 8.32
C SER A 47 -11.99 -17.11 9.25
N ARG A 48 -10.76 -17.15 8.71
CA ARG A 48 -9.53 -17.46 9.47
C ARG A 48 -8.91 -16.24 10.14
N TYR A 49 -9.12 -15.04 9.59
CA TYR A 49 -8.41 -13.82 9.99
C TYR A 49 -9.34 -12.71 10.49
N LYS A 50 -10.51 -13.05 11.01
CA LYS A 50 -11.54 -12.08 11.42
C LYS A 50 -11.01 -11.07 12.44
N GLU A 51 -10.35 -11.53 13.50
CA GLU A 51 -9.81 -10.66 14.56
C GLU A 51 -8.67 -9.78 14.05
N LEU A 52 -7.75 -10.36 13.28
CA LEU A 52 -6.67 -9.63 12.65
C LEU A 52 -7.19 -8.53 11.72
N LEU A 53 -8.25 -8.80 10.95
CA LEU A 53 -8.88 -7.82 10.08
C LEU A 53 -9.46 -6.63 10.87
N VAL A 54 -10.03 -6.87 12.06
CA VAL A 54 -10.53 -5.80 12.93
C VAL A 54 -9.37 -4.91 13.38
N HIS A 55 -8.28 -5.51 13.87
CA HIS A 55 -7.10 -4.75 14.30
C HIS A 55 -6.46 -3.96 13.16
N LEU A 56 -6.34 -4.56 11.97
CA LEU A 56 -5.77 -3.90 10.80
C LEU A 56 -6.64 -2.71 10.34
N ARG A 57 -7.98 -2.83 10.37
CA ARG A 57 -8.88 -1.72 10.03
C ARG A 57 -8.77 -0.57 11.01
N SER A 58 -8.70 -0.85 12.31
CA SER A 58 -8.48 0.18 13.33
C SER A 58 -7.15 0.91 13.12
N ARG A 59 -6.06 0.16 12.86
CA ARG A 59 -4.75 0.75 12.55
C ARG A 59 -4.73 1.53 11.24
N LEU A 60 -5.46 1.08 10.22
CA LEU A 60 -5.62 1.79 8.96
C LEU A 60 -6.33 3.14 9.18
N GLN A 61 -7.40 3.16 9.97
CA GLN A 61 -8.13 4.39 10.32
C GLN A 61 -7.24 5.39 11.08
N ALA A 62 -6.42 4.90 12.02
CA ALA A 62 -5.44 5.75 12.70
C ALA A 62 -4.35 6.32 11.77
N CYS A 63 -4.12 5.69 10.61
CA CYS A 63 -3.18 6.15 9.60
C CYS A 63 -3.83 7.03 8.53
N SER A 64 -5.14 6.93 8.32
CA SER A 64 -5.89 7.82 7.43
C SER A 64 -6.17 9.14 8.13
N GLY A 65 -5.27 10.10 7.97
CA GLY A 65 -5.54 11.50 8.33
C GLY A 65 -6.55 12.14 7.37
N ALA A 66 -6.95 13.38 7.67
CA ALA A 66 -7.93 14.16 6.90
C ALA A 66 -7.58 14.36 5.41
N THR A 67 -6.32 14.20 5.03
CA THR A 67 -5.82 14.43 3.66
C THR A 67 -5.02 13.22 3.16
N LEU A 68 -5.72 12.10 2.97
CA LEU A 68 -5.22 11.09 2.02
C LEU A 68 -5.33 11.68 0.62
N SER A 69 -4.22 11.70 -0.12
CA SER A 69 -4.20 12.25 -1.46
C SER A 69 -5.06 11.40 -2.41
N CYS A 70 -5.58 12.03 -3.48
CA CYS A 70 -6.38 11.34 -4.49
C CYS A 70 -5.61 10.18 -5.14
N GLU A 71 -4.30 10.33 -5.30
CA GLU A 71 -3.41 9.32 -5.86
C GLU A 71 -3.32 8.07 -4.98
N LEU A 72 -3.31 8.23 -3.65
CA LEU A 72 -3.30 7.09 -2.73
C LEU A 72 -4.62 6.31 -2.78
N ARG A 73 -5.75 7.02 -2.90
CA ARG A 73 -7.07 6.38 -3.08
C ARG A 73 -7.14 5.64 -4.41
N TYR A 74 -6.71 6.29 -5.49
CA TYR A 74 -6.64 5.71 -6.82
C TYR A 74 -5.82 4.41 -6.84
N ALA A 75 -4.66 4.39 -6.16
CA ALA A 75 -3.78 3.23 -6.12
C ALA A 75 -4.37 1.99 -5.42
N VAL A 76 -5.36 2.17 -4.53
CA VAL A 76 -6.00 1.05 -3.81
C VAL A 76 -7.32 0.60 -4.43
N GLU A 77 -7.88 1.37 -5.36
CA GLU A 77 -9.13 1.04 -6.03
C GLU A 77 -9.02 -0.23 -6.89
N ASP A 78 -10.09 -1.02 -6.84
CA ASP A 78 -10.15 -2.34 -7.46
C ASP A 78 -10.13 -2.28 -8.99
N SER A 79 -10.70 -1.22 -9.57
CA SER A 79 -10.73 -0.88 -11.00
C SER A 79 -9.35 -0.57 -11.57
N HIS A 80 -8.44 -0.08 -10.73
CA HIS A 80 -7.15 0.48 -11.16
C HIS A 80 -5.95 -0.42 -10.81
N SER A 81 -6.19 -1.51 -10.07
CA SER A 81 -5.13 -2.44 -9.64
C SER A 81 -5.40 -3.87 -10.11
N SER A 82 -5.06 -4.13 -11.37
CA SER A 82 -5.23 -5.44 -12.04
C SER A 82 -4.33 -6.54 -11.46
N ALA A 83 -3.23 -6.17 -10.79
CA ALA A 83 -2.27 -7.12 -10.23
C ALA A 83 -2.83 -7.91 -9.04
N PHE A 84 -3.66 -7.28 -8.19
CA PHE A 84 -4.22 -7.95 -7.00
C PHE A 84 -5.24 -9.06 -7.34
N TRP A 85 -5.87 -8.97 -8.51
CA TRP A 85 -6.81 -9.98 -9.00
C TRP A 85 -6.12 -11.24 -9.53
N LYS A 86 -4.88 -11.10 -10.03
CA LYS A 86 -4.10 -12.22 -10.57
C LYS A 86 -3.46 -13.10 -9.49
N ILE A 87 -3.45 -12.68 -8.23
CA ILE A 87 -2.96 -13.50 -7.12
C ILE A 87 -4.00 -14.59 -6.82
N LYS A 88 -3.80 -15.76 -7.41
CA LYS A 88 -4.49 -17.01 -7.07
C LYS A 88 -3.88 -17.57 -5.77
N TYR A 89 -4.73 -17.97 -4.83
CA TYR A 89 -4.36 -18.66 -3.58
C TYR A 89 -5.07 -20.01 -3.51
#